data_AF-A0A2K3LS93-F1
#
_entry.id   AF-A0A2K3LS93-F1
#
_cell.length_a   1.000
_cell.length_b   1.000
_cell.length_c   1.000
_cell.angle_alpha   90.00
_cell.angle_beta   90.00
_cell.angle_gamma   90.00
#
_symmetry.space_group_name_H-M   'P 1'
#
loop_
_entity.id
_entity.type
_entity.pdbx_description
1 polymer ?
#
loop_
_entity_poly.entity_id
_entity_poly.type
_entity_poly.pdbx_seq_one_letter_code
_entity_poly.pdbx_strand_id
1 'polypeptide(L)'
;MGHPNPFDLRYVAVGNEECERDLKATYLETYPKFYDAIKQAYPDIQIISNCDASNSKLPINHPADLYDYHRYPKSANDMFHMARDFDHTSRTGPKAFVSEYALTGEEAGYGTLLAAVAEAAFLIGLEKNSDVVNMVSYAPLFVNANDRRWNPDAIVFDSHKVYGTPSYWVLKLFKESSGATFLNSILQTNSSTLAASAISWKSSIDGKSILRIK
;
A
#
# COMPACT_ATOMS: atom_id res chain seq x y z
N MET A 1 -32.75 3.59 4.12
CA MET A 1 -32.00 4.49 5.01
C MET A 1 -31.64 5.82 4.33
N GLY A 2 -32.53 6.44 3.54
CA GLY A 2 -32.32 7.81 3.00
C GLY A 2 -31.47 7.97 1.73
N HIS A 3 -30.78 6.94 1.25
CA HIS A 3 -29.99 6.99 0.01
C HIS A 3 -30.43 5.86 -0.95
N PRO A 4 -31.35 6.11 -1.90
CA PRO A 4 -31.88 5.09 -2.80
C PRO A 4 -30.93 4.71 -3.95
N ASN A 5 -30.01 5.59 -4.32
CA ASN A 5 -29.04 5.32 -5.38
C ASN A 5 -27.89 4.44 -4.86
N PRO A 6 -27.26 3.60 -5.70
CA PRO A 6 -26.08 2.83 -5.30
C PRO A 6 -24.87 3.76 -5.09
N PHE A 7 -23.95 3.32 -4.23
CA PHE A 7 -22.60 3.89 -4.16
C PHE A 7 -21.71 3.30 -5.25
N ASP A 8 -20.68 4.02 -5.66
CA ASP A 8 -19.66 3.54 -6.60
C ASP A 8 -18.71 2.57 -5.90
N LEU A 9 -19.09 1.28 -5.85
CA LEU A 9 -18.28 0.20 -5.29
C LEU A 9 -17.53 -0.52 -6.41
N ARG A 10 -16.22 -0.33 -6.46
CA ARG A 10 -15.36 -0.90 -7.51
C ARG A 10 -14.52 -2.09 -7.07
N TYR A 11 -14.30 -2.23 -5.76
CA TYR A 11 -13.39 -3.22 -5.19
C TYR A 11 -14.06 -3.93 -4.02
N VAL A 12 -13.86 -5.24 -3.92
CA VAL A 12 -14.23 -6.05 -2.76
C VAL A 12 -13.05 -6.93 -2.37
N ALA A 13 -12.57 -6.78 -1.13
CA ALA A 13 -11.63 -7.72 -0.54
C ALA A 13 -12.41 -8.88 0.10
N VAL A 14 -11.98 -10.11 -0.20
CA VAL A 14 -12.55 -11.32 0.39
C VAL A 14 -11.57 -11.82 1.45
N GLY A 15 -11.97 -11.72 2.72
CA GLY A 15 -11.13 -12.05 3.88
C GLY A 15 -10.17 -10.92 4.29
N ASN A 16 -9.42 -11.17 5.36
CA ASN A 16 -8.32 -10.36 5.87
C ASN A 16 -7.28 -11.24 6.59
N GLU A 17 -6.06 -11.32 6.06
CA GLU A 17 -4.90 -12.03 6.63
C GLU A 17 -5.04 -13.54 6.88
N GLU A 18 -6.13 -14.22 6.48
CA GLU A 18 -6.27 -15.66 6.68
C GLU A 18 -5.13 -16.45 5.99
N CYS A 19 -4.61 -15.97 4.86
CA CYS A 19 -3.49 -16.59 4.16
C CYS A 19 -2.13 -16.47 4.87
N GLU A 20 -1.97 -15.51 5.77
CA GLU A 20 -0.75 -15.32 6.58
C GLU A 20 -0.85 -16.02 7.95
N ARG A 21 -1.99 -16.63 8.23
CA ARG A 21 -2.32 -17.30 9.50
C ARG A 21 -2.52 -18.80 9.29
N ASP A 22 -2.84 -19.50 10.37
CA ASP A 22 -3.22 -20.93 10.39
C ASP A 22 -4.59 -21.21 9.72
N LEU A 23 -5.19 -20.21 9.05
CA LEU A 23 -6.47 -20.27 8.36
C LEU A 23 -6.35 -20.39 6.84
N LYS A 24 -5.13 -20.42 6.30
CA LYS A 24 -4.88 -20.43 4.85
C LYS A 24 -5.64 -21.55 4.12
N ALA A 25 -5.67 -22.76 4.67
CA ALA A 25 -6.36 -23.88 4.05
C ALA A 25 -7.87 -23.61 3.91
N THR A 26 -8.49 -23.12 4.99
CA THR A 26 -9.90 -22.73 5.02
C THR A 26 -10.18 -21.59 4.04
N TYR A 27 -9.29 -20.61 3.95
CA TYR A 27 -9.42 -19.52 2.99
C TYR A 27 -9.44 -20.04 1.55
N LEU A 28 -8.46 -20.86 1.19
CA LEU A 28 -8.36 -21.42 -0.17
C LEU A 28 -9.55 -22.32 -0.52
N GLU A 29 -10.16 -22.99 0.46
CA GLU A 29 -11.38 -23.77 0.25
C GLU A 29 -12.64 -22.90 0.05
N THR A 30 -12.71 -21.76 0.74
CA THR A 30 -13.93 -20.93 0.78
C THR A 30 -13.91 -19.79 -0.23
N TYR A 31 -12.75 -19.23 -0.54
CA TYR A 31 -12.58 -18.09 -1.45
C TYR A 31 -13.27 -18.28 -2.81
N PRO A 32 -13.12 -19.42 -3.52
CA PRO A 32 -13.76 -19.59 -4.83
C PRO A 32 -15.30 -19.44 -4.77
N LYS A 33 -15.92 -19.87 -3.66
CA LYS A 33 -17.37 -19.76 -3.46
C LYS A 33 -17.81 -18.29 -3.40
N PHE A 34 -17.02 -17.44 -2.73
CA PHE A 34 -17.27 -16.00 -2.69
C PHE A 34 -16.95 -15.32 -4.02
N TYR A 35 -15.81 -15.66 -4.63
CA TYR A 35 -15.40 -15.12 -5.92
C TYR A 35 -16.47 -15.35 -6.98
N ASP A 36 -16.93 -16.60 -7.14
CA ASP A 36 -17.92 -16.97 -8.15
C ASP A 36 -19.26 -16.26 -7.91
N ALA A 37 -19.73 -16.22 -6.67
CA ALA A 37 -20.98 -15.55 -6.32
C ALA A 37 -20.93 -14.03 -6.58
N ILE A 38 -19.82 -13.37 -6.22
CA ILE A 38 -19.63 -11.93 -6.46
C ILE A 38 -19.53 -11.66 -7.97
N LYS A 39 -18.69 -12.39 -8.71
CA LYS A 39 -18.53 -12.18 -10.16
C LYS A 39 -19.80 -12.50 -10.94
N GLN A 40 -20.61 -13.46 -10.51
CA GLN A 40 -21.90 -13.76 -11.13
C GLN A 40 -22.88 -12.58 -11.01
N ALA A 41 -22.90 -11.90 -9.85
CA ALA A 41 -23.81 -10.79 -9.60
C ALA A 41 -23.26 -9.43 -10.07
N TYR A 42 -21.94 -9.24 -9.96
CA TYR A 42 -21.23 -7.97 -10.17
C TYR A 42 -19.91 -8.23 -10.92
N PRO A 43 -19.98 -8.54 -12.23
CA PRO A 43 -18.79 -8.88 -13.02
C PRO A 43 -17.78 -7.73 -13.15
N ASP A 44 -18.23 -6.49 -12.93
CA ASP A 44 -17.44 -5.25 -12.97
C ASP A 44 -16.65 -4.96 -11.68
N ILE A 45 -17.06 -5.52 -10.54
CA ILE A 45 -16.32 -5.37 -9.28
C ILE A 45 -15.01 -6.15 -9.35
N GLN A 46 -13.90 -5.49 -9.03
CA GLN A 46 -12.59 -6.11 -8.90
C GLN A 46 -12.47 -6.77 -7.52
N ILE A 47 -12.03 -8.02 -7.50
CA ILE A 47 -11.90 -8.81 -6.28
C ILE A 47 -10.43 -8.87 -5.84
N ILE A 48 -10.19 -8.52 -4.57
CA ILE A 48 -8.89 -8.59 -3.92
C ILE A 48 -8.82 -9.89 -3.10
N SER A 49 -7.84 -10.72 -3.42
CA SER A 49 -7.45 -11.89 -2.62
C SER A 49 -6.55 -11.45 -1.46
N ASN A 50 -6.72 -11.99 -0.26
CA ASN A 50 -5.86 -11.68 0.90
C ASN A 50 -4.52 -12.47 0.90
N CYS A 51 -4.32 -13.36 -0.08
CA CYS A 51 -3.10 -14.14 -0.24
C CYS A 51 -2.06 -13.31 -1.00
N ASP A 52 -0.85 -13.13 -0.46
CA ASP A 52 0.24 -12.40 -1.12
C ASP A 52 0.79 -13.14 -2.36
N ALA A 53 0.97 -12.41 -3.48
CA ALA A 53 1.61 -12.89 -4.72
C ALA A 53 2.86 -12.10 -5.16
N SER A 54 3.40 -11.25 -4.29
CA SER A 54 4.58 -10.41 -4.58
C SER A 54 5.79 -11.24 -4.97
N ASN A 55 5.97 -12.40 -4.33
CA ASN A 55 7.01 -13.35 -4.67
C ASN A 55 6.54 -14.27 -5.81
N SER A 56 7.17 -14.14 -6.97
CA SER A 56 6.86 -14.96 -8.16
C SER A 56 7.05 -16.47 -7.96
N LYS A 57 7.74 -16.90 -6.89
CA LYS A 57 7.86 -18.33 -6.52
C LYS A 57 6.66 -18.86 -5.72
N LEU A 58 5.79 -17.98 -5.26
CA LEU A 58 4.58 -18.30 -4.49
C LEU A 58 3.35 -17.69 -5.17
N PRO A 59 3.03 -18.10 -6.41
CA PRO A 59 1.87 -17.57 -7.11
C PRO A 59 0.58 -18.01 -6.41
N ILE A 60 -0.43 -17.13 -6.47
CA ILE A 60 -1.80 -17.49 -6.12
C ILE A 60 -2.35 -18.43 -7.21
N ASN A 61 -3.02 -19.50 -6.79
CA ASN A 61 -3.59 -20.53 -7.69
C ASN A 61 -5.11 -20.42 -7.87
N HIS A 62 -5.72 -19.32 -7.42
CA HIS A 62 -7.13 -18.97 -7.61
C HIS A 62 -7.27 -17.65 -8.37
N PRO A 63 -8.39 -17.42 -9.07
CA PRO A 63 -8.60 -16.17 -9.81
C PRO A 63 -8.73 -14.98 -8.86
N ALA A 64 -8.11 -13.85 -9.18
CA ALA A 64 -8.24 -12.59 -8.47
C ALA A 64 -7.89 -11.44 -9.43
N ASP A 65 -8.45 -10.25 -9.21
CA ASP A 65 -8.07 -9.05 -9.97
C ASP A 65 -6.85 -8.37 -9.31
N LEU A 66 -6.83 -8.37 -7.97
CA LEU A 66 -5.71 -7.90 -7.16
C LEU A 66 -5.41 -8.88 -6.02
N TYR A 67 -4.26 -8.71 -5.39
CA TYR A 67 -3.91 -9.38 -4.16
C TYR A 67 -3.44 -8.41 -3.09
N ASP A 68 -3.60 -8.80 -1.84
CA ASP A 68 -3.24 -8.02 -0.68
C ASP A 68 -1.78 -8.22 -0.26
N TYR A 69 -1.15 -7.16 0.23
CA TYR A 69 0.22 -7.14 0.71
C TYR A 69 0.31 -6.36 2.01
N HIS A 70 0.53 -7.08 3.11
CA HIS A 70 0.62 -6.55 4.47
C HIS A 70 2.06 -6.64 4.96
N ARG A 71 2.65 -5.53 5.44
CA ARG A 71 4.01 -5.55 6.00
C ARG A 71 4.23 -4.60 7.17
N TYR A 72 4.76 -5.15 8.25
CA TYR A 72 5.10 -4.43 9.48
C TYR A 72 6.54 -4.73 9.94
N PRO A 73 7.56 -4.30 9.20
CA PRO A 73 8.96 -4.48 9.60
C PRO A 73 9.24 -3.83 10.96
N LYS A 74 10.22 -4.38 11.68
CA LYS A 74 10.58 -3.95 13.04
C LYS A 74 11.80 -3.03 13.10
N SER A 75 12.49 -2.83 11.98
CA SER A 75 13.63 -1.93 11.86
C SER A 75 13.52 -1.06 10.60
N ALA A 76 14.14 0.12 10.65
CA ALA A 76 14.21 1.08 9.54
C ALA A 76 15.04 0.54 8.39
N ASN A 77 16.04 -0.29 8.70
CA ASN A 77 16.82 -0.97 7.68
C ASN A 77 15.96 -1.96 6.88
N ASP A 78 15.17 -2.80 7.55
CA ASP A 78 14.27 -3.74 6.87
C ASP A 78 13.21 -2.99 6.06
N MET A 79 12.62 -1.94 6.63
CA MET A 79 11.65 -1.10 5.93
C MET A 79 12.25 -0.42 4.68
N PHE A 80 13.48 0.06 4.78
CA PHE A 80 14.18 0.64 3.64
C PHE A 80 14.43 -0.40 2.53
N HIS A 81 14.82 -1.62 2.90
CA HIS A 81 15.09 -2.69 1.94
C HIS A 81 13.85 -3.19 1.21
N MET A 82 12.65 -3.03 1.80
CA MET A 82 11.38 -3.34 1.14
C MET A 82 11.14 -2.52 -0.14
N ALA A 83 11.89 -1.44 -0.38
CA ALA A 83 11.87 -0.70 -1.64
C ALA A 83 12.14 -1.57 -2.89
N ARG A 84 12.63 -2.80 -2.72
CA ARG A 84 12.92 -3.77 -3.78
C ARG A 84 11.94 -4.94 -3.84
N ASP A 85 10.93 -4.99 -2.97
CA ASP A 85 10.02 -6.15 -2.82
C ASP A 85 9.34 -6.53 -4.14
N PHE A 86 9.02 -5.52 -4.96
CA PHE A 86 8.28 -5.71 -6.21
C PHE A 86 9.16 -5.78 -7.47
N ASP A 87 10.48 -5.57 -7.34
CA ASP A 87 11.40 -5.51 -8.51
C ASP A 87 11.33 -6.78 -9.35
N HIS A 88 11.09 -7.94 -8.72
CA HIS A 88 11.02 -9.26 -9.35
C HIS A 88 9.61 -9.89 -9.36
N THR A 89 8.58 -9.12 -9.01
CA THR A 89 7.19 -9.58 -9.11
C THR A 89 6.83 -9.85 -10.58
N SER A 90 5.96 -10.84 -10.80
CA SER A 90 5.46 -11.15 -12.14
C SER A 90 4.68 -9.96 -12.70
N ARG A 91 4.95 -9.57 -13.95
CA ARG A 91 4.18 -8.54 -14.69
C ARG A 91 2.93 -9.13 -15.36
N THR A 92 2.60 -10.37 -15.02
CA THR A 92 1.43 -11.10 -15.47
C THR A 92 0.67 -11.63 -14.26
N GLY A 93 -0.67 -11.59 -14.32
CA GLY A 93 -1.53 -11.97 -13.20
C GLY A 93 -2.07 -10.76 -12.41
N PRO A 94 -2.60 -10.99 -11.19
CA PRO A 94 -3.19 -9.94 -10.38
C PRO A 94 -2.15 -8.91 -9.94
N LYS A 95 -2.58 -7.66 -9.78
CA LYS A 95 -1.73 -6.57 -9.27
C LYS A 95 -1.76 -6.50 -7.75
N ALA A 96 -0.72 -5.93 -7.16
CA ALA A 96 -0.67 -5.71 -5.72
C ALA A 96 -1.57 -4.55 -5.30
N PHE A 97 -2.27 -4.75 -4.19
CA PHE A 97 -2.73 -3.70 -3.30
C PHE A 97 -1.90 -3.82 -2.01
N VAL A 98 -1.04 -2.84 -1.76
CA VAL A 98 -0.35 -2.72 -0.47
C VAL A 98 -1.34 -2.14 0.53
N SER A 99 -2.25 -2.96 1.06
CA SER A 99 -3.36 -2.45 1.87
C SER A 99 -2.95 -2.05 3.28
N GLU A 100 -1.85 -2.61 3.78
CA GLU A 100 -1.32 -2.32 5.09
C GLU A 100 0.21 -2.27 5.08
N TYR A 101 0.76 -1.12 5.46
CA TYR A 101 2.17 -1.03 5.80
C TYR A 101 2.41 0.04 6.87
N ALA A 102 3.39 -0.23 7.73
CA ALA A 102 4.04 0.76 8.60
C ALA A 102 5.33 0.16 9.18
N LEU A 103 6.34 0.99 9.43
CA LEU A 103 7.39 0.56 10.35
C LEU A 103 6.80 0.45 11.76
N THR A 104 7.08 -0.64 12.45
CA THR A 104 6.62 -0.86 13.83
C THR A 104 7.79 -1.22 14.74
N GLY A 105 7.54 -1.42 16.04
CA GLY A 105 8.59 -1.71 17.01
C GLY A 105 9.24 -0.46 17.58
N GLU A 106 10.42 -0.63 18.19
CA GLU A 106 11.06 0.42 18.99
C GLU A 106 11.46 1.65 18.15
N GLU A 107 12.02 1.45 16.97
CA GLU A 107 12.46 2.54 16.08
C GLU A 107 11.29 3.38 15.54
N ALA A 108 10.09 2.80 15.47
CA ALA A 108 8.88 3.52 15.11
C ALA A 108 8.39 4.45 16.22
N GLY A 109 8.50 4.04 17.49
CA GLY A 109 7.89 4.73 18.62
C GLY A 109 6.42 5.07 18.33
N TYR A 110 6.08 6.36 18.42
CA TYR A 110 4.76 6.90 18.06
C TYR A 110 4.70 7.56 16.67
N GLY A 111 5.68 7.25 15.80
CA GLY A 111 5.87 7.85 14.48
C GLY A 111 7.11 8.74 14.47
N THR A 112 8.28 8.13 14.34
CA THR A 112 9.57 8.85 14.27
C THR A 112 9.86 9.36 12.84
N LEU A 113 10.77 10.34 12.74
CA LEU A 113 11.30 10.76 11.44
C LEU A 113 12.07 9.63 10.73
N LEU A 114 12.77 8.78 11.51
CA LEU A 114 13.49 7.63 10.98
C LEU A 114 12.53 6.66 10.27
N ALA A 115 11.38 6.36 10.89
CA ALA A 115 10.33 5.54 10.29
C ALA A 115 9.84 6.14 8.96
N ALA A 116 9.51 7.43 8.97
CA ALA A 116 9.01 8.11 7.79
C ALA A 116 10.02 8.14 6.63
N VAL A 117 11.32 8.29 6.91
CA VAL A 117 12.36 8.25 5.86
C VAL A 117 12.50 6.85 5.27
N ALA A 118 12.46 5.80 6.09
CA ALA A 118 12.47 4.42 5.60
C ALA A 118 11.21 4.09 4.79
N GLU A 119 10.05 4.55 5.24
CA GLU A 119 8.77 4.41 4.54
C GLU A 119 8.75 5.16 3.20
N ALA A 120 9.37 6.33 3.11
CA ALA A 120 9.52 7.05 1.84
C ALA A 120 10.33 6.23 0.82
N ALA A 121 11.36 5.50 1.25
CA ALA A 121 12.12 4.61 0.37
C ALA A 121 11.25 3.46 -0.15
N PHE A 122 10.43 2.86 0.72
CA PHE A 122 9.45 1.86 0.31
C PHE A 122 8.48 2.40 -0.75
N LEU A 123 7.88 3.58 -0.52
CA LEU A 123 6.98 4.22 -1.48
C LEU A 123 7.65 4.55 -2.83
N ILE A 124 8.94 4.93 -2.82
CA ILE A 124 9.73 5.08 -4.05
C ILE A 124 9.83 3.75 -4.81
N GLY A 125 10.02 2.64 -4.09
CA GLY A 125 9.98 1.29 -4.65
C GLY A 125 8.64 0.95 -5.31
N LEU A 126 7.54 1.34 -4.68
CA LEU A 126 6.20 1.15 -5.24
C LEU A 126 5.99 1.98 -6.52
N GLU A 127 6.49 3.22 -6.57
CA GLU A 127 6.39 4.04 -7.79
C GLU A 127 7.15 3.45 -8.97
N LYS A 128 8.36 2.93 -8.72
CA LYS A 128 9.16 2.22 -9.73
C LYS A 128 8.46 0.98 -10.27
N ASN A 129 7.64 0.34 -9.43
CA ASN A 129 6.91 -0.88 -9.74
C ASN A 129 5.40 -0.62 -9.89
N SER A 130 5.01 0.59 -10.30
CA SER A 130 3.61 0.99 -10.50
C SER A 130 2.91 0.27 -11.67
N ASP A 131 3.67 -0.47 -12.47
CA ASP A 131 3.13 -1.42 -13.45
C ASP A 131 2.43 -2.62 -12.76
N VAL A 132 2.95 -3.07 -11.62
CA VAL A 132 2.44 -4.23 -10.85
C VAL A 132 1.79 -3.87 -9.52
N VAL A 133 2.03 -2.68 -8.95
CA VAL A 133 1.38 -2.17 -7.74
C VAL A 133 0.32 -1.14 -8.11
N ASN A 134 -0.94 -1.38 -7.74
CA ASN A 134 -2.06 -0.54 -8.17
C ASN A 134 -2.57 0.41 -7.07
N MET A 135 -2.44 0.02 -5.80
CA MET A 135 -2.94 0.77 -4.65
C MET A 135 -2.00 0.60 -3.46
N VAL A 136 -1.96 1.60 -2.57
CA VAL A 136 -1.20 1.56 -1.31
C VAL A 136 -1.92 2.33 -0.21
N SER A 137 -1.91 1.79 1.01
CA SER A 137 -2.54 2.33 2.20
C SER A 137 -1.63 2.14 3.42
N TYR A 138 -1.37 3.23 4.15
CA TYR A 138 -0.69 3.17 5.45
C TYR A 138 -1.65 2.70 6.53
N ALA A 139 -1.19 1.84 7.43
CA ALA A 139 -2.02 1.33 8.51
C ALA A 139 -1.29 1.30 9.86
N PRO A 140 -1.97 1.71 10.96
CA PRO A 140 -3.31 2.29 11.01
C PRO A 140 -3.33 3.81 10.74
N LEU A 141 -4.47 4.33 10.31
CA LEU A 141 -4.61 5.74 9.93
C LEU A 141 -4.78 6.69 11.12
N PHE A 142 -5.57 6.29 12.12
CA PHE A 142 -5.99 7.16 13.22
C PHE A 142 -5.78 6.50 14.58
N VAL A 143 -5.32 7.31 15.54
CA VAL A 143 -5.27 6.90 16.94
C VAL A 143 -5.67 8.03 17.89
N ASN A 144 -6.42 7.66 18.93
CA ASN A 144 -6.67 8.55 20.05
C ASN A 144 -5.42 8.57 20.95
N ALA A 145 -4.86 9.74 21.20
CA ALA A 145 -3.67 9.91 22.04
C ALA A 145 -3.83 9.32 23.45
N ASN A 146 -5.07 9.19 23.94
CA ASN A 146 -5.40 8.67 25.26
C ASN A 146 -5.79 7.17 25.28
N ASP A 147 -5.86 6.48 24.13
CA ASP A 147 -6.18 5.04 24.05
C ASP A 147 -5.43 4.39 22.87
N ARG A 148 -4.11 4.27 23.03
CA ARG A 148 -3.23 3.63 22.04
C ARG A 148 -3.22 2.12 22.22
N ARG A 149 -3.66 1.38 21.20
CA ARG A 149 -3.60 -0.09 21.15
C ARG A 149 -2.55 -0.63 20.20
N TRP A 150 -2.21 0.17 19.19
CA TRP A 150 -1.19 -0.09 18.19
C TRP A 150 -0.33 1.16 18.04
N ASN A 151 0.91 1.01 17.59
CA ASN A 151 1.77 2.12 17.21
C ASN A 151 2.70 1.70 16.06
N PRO A 152 3.07 2.62 15.16
CA PRO A 152 2.62 4.01 15.07
C PRO A 152 1.34 4.16 14.22
N ASP A 153 0.76 5.35 14.20
CA ASP A 153 -0.39 5.71 13.36
C ASP A 153 -0.10 7.01 12.61
N ALA A 154 -0.70 7.21 11.44
CA ALA A 154 -0.43 8.41 10.65
C ALA A 154 -0.98 9.69 11.31
N ILE A 155 -2.20 9.63 11.87
CA ILE A 155 -2.90 10.79 12.42
C ILE A 155 -3.26 10.53 13.88
N VAL A 156 -2.81 11.41 14.76
CA VAL A 156 -3.07 11.33 16.20
C VAL A 156 -4.05 12.42 16.57
N PHE A 157 -5.09 12.08 17.33
CA PHE A 157 -6.12 13.02 17.77
C PHE A 157 -6.47 12.84 19.25
N ASP A 158 -7.08 13.86 19.83
CA ASP A 158 -7.80 13.78 21.10
C ASP A 158 -9.18 14.46 20.96
N SER A 159 -9.82 14.83 22.08
CA SER A 159 -11.14 15.48 22.08
C SER A 159 -11.20 16.85 21.37
N HIS A 160 -10.07 17.52 21.11
CA HIS A 160 -10.03 18.89 20.60
C HIS A 160 -8.83 19.21 19.70
N LYS A 161 -7.87 18.29 19.54
CA LYS A 161 -6.65 18.48 18.75
C LYS A 161 -6.39 17.30 17.83
N VAL A 162 -5.66 17.58 16.75
CA VAL A 162 -5.17 16.58 15.79
C VAL A 162 -3.81 16.99 15.24
N TYR A 163 -2.92 16.03 15.05
CA TYR A 163 -1.65 16.22 14.35
C TYR A 163 -1.28 14.99 13.51
N GLY A 164 -0.53 15.21 12.44
CA GLY A 164 0.05 14.14 11.63
C GLY A 164 1.47 13.81 12.08
N THR A 165 1.80 12.52 12.15
CA THR A 165 3.17 12.04 12.37
C THR A 165 4.05 12.33 11.15
N PRO A 166 5.39 12.21 11.24
CA PRO A 166 6.26 12.31 10.07
C PRO A 166 5.80 11.43 8.89
N SER A 167 5.30 10.22 9.16
CA SER A 167 4.73 9.31 8.14
C SER A 167 3.53 9.91 7.42
N TYR A 168 2.63 10.63 8.11
CA TYR A 168 1.54 11.36 7.47
C TYR A 168 2.04 12.42 6.47
N TRP A 169 3.14 13.11 6.79
CA TRP A 169 3.70 14.12 5.89
C TRP A 169 4.39 13.48 4.68
N VAL A 170 4.98 12.30 4.84
CA VAL A 170 5.45 11.47 3.71
C VAL A 170 4.27 11.07 2.83
N LEU A 171 3.19 10.55 3.39
CA LEU A 171 1.97 10.24 2.61
C LEU A 171 1.47 11.47 1.85
N LYS A 172 1.47 12.65 2.49
CA LYS A 172 1.09 13.92 1.85
C LYS A 172 2.02 14.27 0.67
N LEU A 173 3.33 14.05 0.80
CA LEU A 173 4.32 14.29 -0.26
C LEU A 173 4.09 13.38 -1.48
N PHE A 174 3.64 12.15 -1.25
CA PHE A 174 3.41 11.12 -2.27
C PHE A 174 2.00 11.16 -2.90
N LYS A 175 1.09 12.06 -2.45
CA LYS A 175 -0.25 12.19 -3.04
C LYS A 175 -0.24 12.38 -4.55
N GLU A 176 0.68 13.20 -5.06
CA GLU A 176 0.80 13.49 -6.50
C GLU A 176 1.28 12.29 -7.32
N SER A 177 1.78 11.23 -6.68
CA SER A 177 2.14 9.99 -7.37
C SER A 177 0.91 9.26 -7.91
N SER A 178 -0.26 9.47 -7.28
CA SER A 178 -1.53 8.95 -7.78
C SER A 178 -1.94 9.69 -9.05
N GLY A 179 -1.86 9.00 -10.20
CA GLY A 179 -2.17 9.58 -11.51
C GLY A 179 -0.99 10.26 -12.21
N ALA A 180 0.21 10.22 -11.62
CA ALA A 180 1.43 10.63 -12.31
C ALA A 180 1.99 9.53 -13.21
N THR A 181 2.79 9.94 -14.19
CA THR A 181 3.60 9.04 -15.02
C THR A 181 4.97 8.89 -14.38
N PHE A 182 5.36 7.66 -14.07
CA PHE A 182 6.72 7.32 -13.68
C PHE A 182 7.69 7.56 -14.84
N LEU A 183 8.81 8.21 -14.57
CA LEU A 183 9.88 8.46 -15.53
C LEU A 183 11.05 7.54 -15.22
N ASN A 184 11.35 6.65 -16.17
CA ASN A 184 12.50 5.75 -16.05
C ASN A 184 13.78 6.59 -15.92
N SER A 185 14.41 6.52 -14.75
CA SER A 185 15.49 7.41 -14.34
C SER A 185 16.48 6.65 -13.46
N ILE A 186 17.76 7.04 -13.55
CA ILE A 186 18.86 6.42 -12.83
C ILE A 186 19.59 7.52 -12.07
N LEU A 187 19.63 7.41 -10.73
CA LEU A 187 20.46 8.28 -9.91
C LEU A 187 21.90 7.76 -9.93
N GLN A 188 22.83 8.58 -10.43
CA GLN A 188 24.25 8.28 -10.38
C GLN A 188 24.81 8.66 -9.01
N THR A 189 25.19 7.65 -8.23
CA THR A 189 25.70 7.82 -6.87
C THR A 189 26.63 6.68 -6.48
N ASN A 190 27.56 6.96 -5.56
CA ASN A 190 28.46 5.96 -4.98
C ASN A 190 27.88 5.33 -3.70
N SER A 191 26.70 5.77 -3.24
CA SER A 191 26.04 5.20 -2.06
C SER A 191 25.13 4.03 -2.44
N SER A 192 25.22 2.94 -1.69
CA SER A 192 24.33 1.78 -1.79
C SER A 192 22.99 1.96 -1.04
N THR A 193 22.84 3.04 -0.25
CA THR A 193 21.70 3.31 0.64
C THR A 193 20.92 4.55 0.21
N LEU A 194 20.53 4.59 -1.07
CA LEU A 194 19.67 5.66 -1.61
C LEU A 194 18.52 5.07 -2.42
N ALA A 195 17.34 5.66 -2.26
CA ALA A 195 16.17 5.44 -3.08
C ALA A 195 15.80 6.77 -3.73
N ALA A 196 15.54 6.77 -5.03
CA ALA A 196 15.09 7.95 -5.76
C ALA A 196 14.11 7.57 -6.87
N SER A 197 13.20 8.47 -7.19
CA SER A 197 12.25 8.35 -8.30
C SER A 197 12.01 9.70 -8.97
N ALA A 198 11.63 9.66 -10.24
CA ALA A 198 11.15 10.83 -10.97
C ALA A 198 9.76 10.55 -11.50
N ILE A 199 8.82 11.46 -11.23
CA ILE A 199 7.45 11.41 -11.74
C ILE A 199 7.11 12.71 -12.44
N SER A 200 6.20 12.62 -13.41
CA SER A 200 5.60 13.80 -14.03
C SER A 200 4.10 13.70 -14.10
N TRP A 201 3.42 14.84 -13.95
CA TRP A 201 1.98 14.92 -14.11
C TRP A 201 1.58 16.31 -14.60
N LYS A 202 0.33 16.42 -15.05
CA LYS A 202 -0.28 17.69 -15.42
C LYS A 202 -1.16 18.15 -14.26
N SER A 203 -0.85 19.31 -13.69
CA SER A 203 -1.63 19.94 -12.63
C SER A 203 -3.07 20.15 -13.08
N SER A 204 -4.03 19.68 -12.28
CA SER A 204 -5.46 19.90 -12.51
C SER A 204 -5.91 21.33 -12.21
N ILE A 205 -5.08 22.11 -11.51
CA ILE A 205 -5.39 23.48 -11.09
C ILE A 205 -5.07 24.47 -12.22
N ASP A 206 -3.88 24.38 -12.78
CA ASP A 206 -3.36 25.36 -13.76
C ASP A 206 -2.87 24.74 -15.07
N GLY A 207 -3.01 23.42 -15.23
CA GLY A 207 -2.68 22.72 -16.47
C GLY A 207 -1.17 22.60 -16.74
N LYS A 208 -0.30 23.02 -15.82
CA LYS A 208 1.15 22.95 -16.02
C LYS A 208 1.68 21.54 -15.84
N SER A 209 2.64 21.17 -16.68
CA SER A 209 3.42 19.95 -16.49
C SER A 209 4.39 20.15 -15.33
N ILE A 210 4.35 19.25 -14.36
CA ILE A 210 5.24 19.25 -13.19
C ILE A 210 6.14 18.03 -13.27
N LEU A 211 7.43 18.24 -13.00
CA LEU A 211 8.41 17.19 -12.74
C LEU A 211 8.71 17.20 -11.24
N ARG A 212 8.64 16.04 -10.58
CA ARG A 212 9.07 15.87 -9.20
C ARG A 212 10.10 14.76 -9.11
N ILE A 213 11.24 15.09 -8.51
CA ILE A 213 12.26 14.13 -8.12
C ILE A 213 12.17 13.98 -6.61
N LYS A 214 12.12 12.74 -6.13
CA LYS A 214 12.15 12.36 -4.71
C LYS A 214 13.37 11.51 -4.48
#